data_AF-A0A3D3CLW7-F1
#
_entry.id   AF-A0A3D3CLW7-F1
#
_cell.length_a   1.000
_cell.length_b   1.000
_cell.length_c   1.000
_cell.angle_alpha   90.00
_cell.angle_beta   90.00
_cell.angle_gamma   90.00
#
_symmetry.space_group_name_H-M   'P 1'
#
loop_
_entity.id
_entity.type
_entity.pdbx_description
1 polymer ?
#
loop_
_entity_poly.entity_id
_entity_poly.type
_entity_poly.pdbx_seq_one_letter_code
_entity_poly.pdbx_strand_id
1 'polypeptide(L)'
;MQNMSVIIFLTISSGVIFVTYSTVNILFYRRKQEIEIIKLLGATKGFLRMPFLIEGGSIGFFGGLIGIIGAMLFYLAVTYRLSMVIPMLKTLLFPFEILVVLPLIGIMFGIIGSLIAIGRLKL
;
A
#
# COMPACT_ATOMS: atom_id res chain seq x y z
N MET A 1 8.73 7.77 -24.33
CA MET A 1 9.14 7.48 -22.94
C MET A 1 8.01 7.80 -21.95
N GLN A 2 7.47 9.03 -21.90
CA GLN A 2 6.42 9.44 -20.95
C GLN A 2 5.20 8.50 -20.87
N ASN A 3 4.67 8.09 -22.03
CA ASN A 3 3.48 7.22 -22.09
C ASN A 3 3.74 5.82 -21.50
N MET A 4 4.96 5.29 -21.62
CA MET A 4 5.31 3.97 -21.08
C MET A 4 5.37 3.99 -19.55
N SER A 5 5.90 5.07 -18.95
CA SER A 5 5.93 5.25 -17.50
C SER A 5 4.53 5.30 -16.90
N VAL A 6 3.60 6.00 -17.56
CA VAL A 6 2.20 6.09 -17.12
C VAL A 6 1.50 4.72 -17.17
N ILE A 7 1.71 3.96 -18.24
CA ILE A 7 1.13 2.61 -18.39
C ILE A 7 1.62 1.69 -17.27
N ILE A 8 2.94 1.65 -17.04
CA ILE A 8 3.53 0.80 -15.98
C ILE A 8 3.00 1.21 -14.60
N PHE A 9 2.96 2.51 -14.32
CA PHE A 9 2.44 3.02 -13.06
C PHE A 9 0.98 2.62 -12.83
N LEU A 10 0.12 2.75 -13.85
CA LEU A 10 -1.29 2.36 -13.77
C LEU A 10 -1.44 0.84 -13.55
N THR A 11 -0.70 0.03 -14.29
CA THR A 11 -0.76 -1.44 -14.15
C THR A 11 -0.35 -1.87 -12.73
N ILE A 12 0.78 -1.37 -12.22
CA ILE A 12 1.23 -1.71 -10.86
C ILE A 12 0.22 -1.22 -9.81
N SER A 13 -0.25 0.03 -9.93
CA SER A 13 -1.23 0.61 -9.01
C SER A 13 -2.52 -0.22 -8.96
N SER A 14 -3.00 -0.68 -10.11
CA SER A 14 -4.18 -1.55 -10.19
C SER A 14 -3.95 -2.90 -9.51
N GLY A 15 -2.74 -3.47 -9.65
CA GLY A 15 -2.36 -4.72 -9.00
C GLY A 15 -2.33 -4.59 -7.47
N VAL A 16 -1.78 -3.49 -6.94
CA VAL A 16 -1.78 -3.22 -5.50
C VAL A 16 -3.21 -3.14 -4.97
N ILE A 17 -4.06 -2.36 -5.63
CA ILE A 17 -5.48 -2.22 -5.26
C ILE A 17 -6.19 -3.57 -5.27
N PHE A 18 -5.92 -4.41 -6.28
CA PHE A 18 -6.51 -5.74 -6.40
C PHE A 18 -6.09 -6.70 -5.27
N VAL A 19 -4.80 -6.69 -4.90
CA VAL A 19 -4.29 -7.50 -3.80
C VAL A 19 -4.91 -7.05 -2.47
N THR A 20 -4.89 -5.74 -2.17
CA THR A 20 -5.51 -5.21 -0.96
C THR A 20 -7.00 -5.52 -0.91
N TYR A 21 -7.71 -5.39 -2.04
CA TYR A 21 -9.11 -5.76 -2.16
C TYR A 21 -9.35 -7.21 -1.74
N SER A 22 -8.56 -8.13 -2.29
CA SER A 22 -8.71 -9.56 -2.03
C SER A 22 -8.46 -9.89 -0.56
N THR A 23 -7.42 -9.31 0.04
CA THR A 23 -7.09 -9.50 1.46
C THR A 23 -8.21 -8.99 2.38
N VAL A 24 -8.71 -7.78 2.15
CA VAL A 24 -9.80 -7.20 2.96
C VAL A 24 -11.09 -8.00 2.82
N ASN A 25 -11.39 -8.47 1.61
CA ASN A 25 -12.55 -9.30 1.34
C ASN A 25 -12.49 -10.63 2.13
N ILE A 26 -11.33 -11.30 2.13
CA ILE A 26 -11.12 -12.52 2.94
C ILE A 26 -11.30 -12.22 4.43
N LEU A 27 -10.74 -11.12 4.94
CA LEU A 27 -10.88 -10.73 6.34
C LEU A 27 -12.35 -10.47 6.72
N PHE A 28 -13.10 -9.82 5.83
CA PHE A 28 -14.53 -9.60 6.02
C PHE A 28 -15.30 -10.92 6.17
N TYR A 29 -15.05 -11.90 5.29
CA TYR A 29 -15.72 -13.20 5.39
C TYR A 29 -15.40 -13.92 6.70
N ARG A 30 -14.17 -13.80 7.21
CA ARG A 30 -13.78 -14.36 8.50
C ARG A 30 -14.51 -13.72 9.68
N ARG A 31 -14.83 -12.42 9.58
CA ARG A 31 -15.50 -11.66 10.65
C ARG A 31 -16.98 -11.40 10.39
N LYS A 32 -17.57 -12.03 9.38
CA LYS A 32 -18.95 -11.77 8.94
C LYS A 32 -19.97 -11.96 10.06
N GLN A 33 -19.82 -13.02 10.87
CA GLN A 33 -20.73 -13.31 11.98
C GLN A 33 -20.65 -12.22 13.07
N GLU A 34 -19.45 -11.79 13.46
CA GLU A 34 -19.26 -10.69 14.42
C GLU A 34 -19.92 -9.38 13.93
N ILE A 35 -19.72 -9.06 12.65
CA ILE A 35 -20.30 -7.87 12.02
C ILE A 35 -21.82 -7.92 12.04
N GLU A 36 -22.42 -9.08 11.79
CA GLU A 36 -23.86 -9.27 11.82
C GLU A 36 -24.43 -9.07 13.23
N ILE A 37 -23.75 -9.59 14.26
CA ILE A 37 -24.12 -9.36 15.66
C ILE A 37 -24.04 -7.87 16.01
N ILE A 38 -22.95 -7.19 15.64
CA ILE A 38 -22.76 -5.76 15.91
C ILE A 38 -23.79 -4.90 15.16
N LYS A 39 -24.20 -5.33 13.97
CA LYS A 39 -25.25 -4.68 13.17
C LYS A 39 -26.62 -4.78 13.84
N LEU A 40 -26.93 -5.92 14.48
CA LEU A 40 -28.18 -6.10 15.24
C LEU A 40 -28.27 -5.21 16.49
N LEU A 41 -27.13 -4.78 17.03
CA LEU A 41 -27.05 -3.82 18.13
C LEU A 41 -27.26 -2.35 17.67
N GLY A 42 -27.56 -2.11 16.39
CA GLY A 42 -27.82 -0.78 15.85
C GLY A 42 -26.55 -0.02 15.43
N ALA A 43 -25.43 -0.70 15.22
CA ALA A 43 -24.19 -0.04 14.81
C ALA A 43 -24.32 0.67 13.44
N THR A 44 -23.71 1.85 13.32
CA THR A 44 -23.68 2.61 12.07
C THR A 44 -22.76 1.94 11.04
N LYS A 45 -23.07 2.12 9.75
CA LYS A 45 -22.24 1.60 8.65
C LYS A 45 -20.78 2.07 8.75
N GLY A 46 -20.52 3.26 9.27
CA GLY A 46 -19.15 3.76 9.48
C GLY A 46 -18.36 2.92 10.49
N PHE A 47 -18.99 2.56 11.61
CA PHE A 47 -18.35 1.74 12.65
C PHE A 47 -17.97 0.35 12.14
N LEU A 48 -18.81 -0.25 11.30
CA LEU A 48 -18.54 -1.54 10.67
C LEU A 48 -17.39 -1.48 9.64
N ARG A 49 -17.17 -0.33 9.00
CA ARG A 49 -16.16 -0.13 7.96
C ARG A 49 -14.79 0.25 8.50
N MET A 50 -14.75 0.98 9.61
CA MET A 50 -13.51 1.45 10.25
C MET A 50 -12.43 0.36 10.44
N PRO A 51 -12.72 -0.84 10.99
CA PRO A 51 -11.67 -1.85 11.19
C PRO A 51 -11.01 -2.28 9.88
N PHE A 52 -11.78 -2.38 8.80
CA PHE A 52 -11.26 -2.76 7.48
C PHE A 52 -10.42 -1.64 6.84
N LEU A 53 -10.77 -0.38 7.07
CA LEU A 53 -9.98 0.77 6.61
C LEU A 53 -8.63 0.83 7.32
N ILE A 54 -8.61 0.57 8.64
CA ILE A 54 -7.38 0.50 9.42
C ILE A 54 -6.51 -0.65 8.95
N GLU A 55 -7.07 -1.83 8.70
CA GLU A 55 -6.33 -2.99 8.16
C GLU A 55 -5.74 -2.70 6.78
N GLY A 56 -6.54 -2.16 5.86
CA GLY A 56 -6.06 -1.77 4.53
C GLY A 56 -4.95 -0.71 4.59
N GLY A 57 -5.15 0.34 5.39
CA GLY A 57 -4.14 1.38 5.62
C GLY A 57 -2.87 0.83 6.26
N SER A 58 -2.98 -0.13 7.19
CA SER A 58 -1.83 -0.77 7.84
C SER A 58 -1.04 -1.62 6.86
N ILE A 59 -1.70 -2.44 6.04
CA ILE A 59 -1.05 -3.20 4.96
C ILE A 59 -0.30 -2.25 4.02
N GLY A 60 -0.93 -1.13 3.65
CA GLY A 60 -0.32 -0.10 2.82
C GLY A 60 0.90 0.56 3.47
N PHE A 61 0.80 0.92 4.76
CA PHE A 61 1.89 1.51 5.53
C PHE A 61 3.10 0.60 5.63
N PHE A 62 2.91 -0.65 6.04
CA PHE A 62 3.99 -1.63 6.13
C PHE A 62 4.56 -1.98 4.75
N GLY A 63 3.72 -2.03 3.71
CA GLY A 63 4.19 -2.16 2.34
C GLY A 63 5.11 -1.01 1.92
N GLY A 64 4.76 0.22 2.28
CA GLY A 64 5.60 1.40 2.05
C GLY A 64 6.93 1.35 2.83
N LEU A 65 6.92 0.93 4.09
CA LEU A 65 8.13 0.74 4.89
C LEU A 65 9.06 -0.32 4.30
N ILE A 66 8.51 -1.48 3.90
CA ILE A 66 9.28 -2.52 3.24
C ILE A 66 9.84 -2.02 1.90
N GLY A 67 9.04 -1.24 1.16
CA GLY A 67 9.47 -0.57 -0.08
C GLY A 67 10.67 0.36 0.12
N ILE A 68 10.68 1.15 1.21
CA ILE A 68 11.83 2.00 1.58
C ILE A 68 13.07 1.14 1.81
N ILE A 69 12.95 0.08 2.62
CA ILE A 69 14.08 -0.80 2.93
C ILE A 69 14.62 -1.41 1.63
N GLY A 70 13.73 -1.88 0.75
CA GLY A 70 14.11 -2.39 -0.57
C GLY A 70 14.80 -1.33 -1.45
N ALA A 71 14.28 -0.10 -1.49
CA ALA A 71 14.89 0.99 -2.23
C ALA A 71 16.28 1.37 -1.69
N MET A 72 16.46 1.37 -0.37
CA MET A 72 17.74 1.65 0.29
C MET A 72 18.77 0.56 0.00
N LEU A 73 18.36 -0.72 0.08
CA LEU A 73 19.22 -1.85 -0.28
C LEU A 73 19.61 -1.83 -1.75
N PHE A 74 18.66 -1.51 -2.64
CA PHE A 74 18.91 -1.37 -4.06
C PHE A 74 19.90 -0.23 -4.34
N TYR A 75 19.70 0.93 -3.71
CA TYR A 75 20.60 2.07 -3.79
C TYR A 75 22.02 1.69 -3.34
N LEU A 76 22.17 1.01 -2.20
CA LEU A 76 23.47 0.57 -1.70
C LEU A 76 24.14 -0.44 -2.64
N ALA A 77 23.39 -1.41 -3.15
CA ALA A 77 23.90 -2.43 -4.07
C ALA A 77 24.40 -1.81 -5.39
N VAL A 78 23.64 -0.86 -5.95
CA VAL A 78 24.00 -0.17 -7.19
C VAL A 78 25.21 0.72 -6.98
N THR A 79 25.23 1.55 -5.94
CA THR A 79 26.35 2.46 -5.66
C THR A 79 27.63 1.69 -5.33
N TYR A 80 27.55 0.59 -4.58
CA TYR A 80 28.70 -0.26 -4.31
C TYR A 80 29.29 -0.89 -5.59
N ARG A 81 28.44 -1.39 -6.50
CA ARG A 81 28.90 -2.00 -7.76
C ARG A 81 29.40 -0.98 -8.78
N LEU A 82 28.71 0.15 -8.94
CA LEU A 82 29.08 1.14 -9.95
C LEU A 82 30.21 2.08 -9.52
N SER A 83 30.45 2.26 -8.21
CA SER A 83 31.56 3.10 -7.75
C SER A 83 32.95 2.59 -8.15
N MET A 84 33.08 1.31 -8.51
CA MET A 84 34.29 0.74 -9.11
C MET A 84 34.51 1.15 -10.58
N VAL A 85 33.47 1.61 -11.27
CA VAL A 85 33.49 1.91 -12.72
C VAL A 85 33.29 3.41 -13.00
N ILE A 86 32.47 4.10 -12.21
CA ILE A 86 32.11 5.51 -12.42
C ILE A 86 32.13 6.26 -11.05
N PRO A 87 33.17 7.06 -10.76
CA PRO A 87 33.32 7.76 -9.47
C PRO A 87 32.23 8.81 -9.19
N MET A 88 31.62 9.39 -10.23
CA MET A 88 30.56 10.40 -10.08
C MET A 88 29.33 9.89 -9.33
N LEU A 89 29.04 8.58 -9.36
CA LEU A 89 27.86 8.01 -8.71
C LEU A 89 27.94 8.05 -7.18
N LYS A 90 29.13 8.24 -6.60
CA LYS A 90 29.34 8.35 -5.15
C LYS A 90 28.75 9.62 -4.54
N THR A 91 28.43 10.61 -5.39
CA THR A 91 27.85 11.91 -4.97
C THR A 91 26.33 11.95 -5.06
N LEU A 92 25.68 10.90 -5.59
CA LEU A 92 24.24 10.80 -5.56
C LEU A 92 23.82 10.70 -4.08
N LEU A 93 22.94 11.57 -3.61
CA LEU A 93 22.40 11.51 -2.25
C LEU A 93 21.03 10.84 -2.31
N PHE A 94 20.76 9.96 -1.35
CA PHE A 94 19.43 9.37 -1.23
C PHE A 94 18.46 10.47 -0.76
N PRO A 95 17.40 10.76 -1.52
CA PRO A 95 16.46 11.80 -1.14
C PRO A 95 15.65 11.37 0.09
N PHE A 96 15.85 12.05 1.22
CA PHE A 96 15.16 11.78 2.48
C PHE A 96 13.64 11.95 2.38
N GLU A 97 13.16 12.74 1.42
CA GLU A 97 11.72 12.94 1.14
C GLU A 97 10.99 11.62 0.87
N ILE A 98 11.66 10.67 0.21
CA ILE A 98 11.09 9.36 -0.12
C ILE A 98 10.73 8.58 1.16
N LEU A 99 11.47 8.80 2.26
CA LEU A 99 11.22 8.13 3.54
C LEU A 99 9.82 8.42 4.11
N VAL A 100 9.29 9.61 3.84
CA VAL A 100 7.97 10.04 4.32
C VAL A 100 6.90 9.82 3.24
N VAL A 101 7.24 10.08 1.98
CA VAL A 101 6.30 10.01 0.87
C VAL A 101 5.87 8.58 0.56
N LEU A 102 6.79 7.59 0.59
CA LEU A 102 6.46 6.21 0.24
C LEU A 102 5.43 5.58 1.20
N PRO A 103 5.56 5.69 2.54
CA PRO A 103 4.58 5.18 3.48
C PRO A 103 3.24 5.89 3.38
N LEU A 104 3.24 7.20 3.12
CA LEU A 104 2.00 7.96 2.89
C LEU A 104 1.26 7.43 1.66
N ILE A 105 1.96 7.28 0.54
CA ILE A 105 1.39 6.75 -0.70
C ILE A 105 0.90 5.32 -0.48
N GLY A 106 1.67 4.50 0.25
CA GLY A 106 1.27 3.15 0.63
C GLY A 106 -0.04 3.13 1.42
N ILE A 107 -0.17 3.97 2.46
CA ILE A 107 -1.42 4.15 3.22
C ILE A 107 -2.56 4.55 2.28
N MET A 108 -2.35 5.52 1.40
CA MET A 108 -3.38 5.97 0.46
C MET A 108 -3.88 4.83 -0.43
N PHE A 109 -2.98 4.07 -1.05
CA PHE A 109 -3.36 2.90 -1.86
C PHE A 109 -4.06 1.81 -1.04
N GLY A 110 -3.58 1.56 0.18
CA GLY A 110 -4.19 0.61 1.10
C GLY A 110 -5.62 0.97 1.50
N ILE A 111 -5.85 2.24 1.83
CA ILE A 111 -7.19 2.77 2.14
C ILE A 111 -8.10 2.72 0.90
N ILE A 112 -7.60 3.13 -0.28
CA ILE A 112 -8.38 3.09 -1.52
C ILE A 112 -8.79 1.65 -1.86
N GLY A 113 -7.86 0.70 -1.78
CA GLY A 113 -8.15 -0.72 -2.02
C GLY A 113 -9.17 -1.29 -1.04
N SER A 114 -9.04 -0.95 0.24
CA SER A 114 -10.00 -1.35 1.27
C SER A 114 -11.39 -0.72 1.07
N LEU A 115 -11.46 0.57 0.74
CA LEU A 115 -12.72 1.25 0.44
C LEU A 115 -13.45 0.60 -0.74
N ILE A 116 -12.73 0.21 -1.79
CA ILE A 116 -13.30 -0.49 -2.95
C ILE A 116 -13.85 -1.87 -2.54
N ALA A 117 -13.13 -2.60 -1.67
CA ALA A 117 -13.59 -3.89 -1.16
C ALA A 117 -14.88 -3.77 -0.37
N ILE A 118 -14.87 -2.86 0.60
CA ILE A 118 -16.02 -2.58 1.47
C ILE A 118 -17.22 -2.04 0.68
N GLY A 119 -16.99 -1.16 -0.30
CA GLY A 119 -18.07 -0.58 -1.12
C GLY A 119 -18.84 -1.61 -1.92
N ARG A 120 -18.20 -2.73 -2.29
CA ARG A 120 -18.86 -3.87 -2.92
C ARG A 120 -19.61 -4.77 -1.94
N LEU A 121 -19.15 -4.82 -0.69
CA LEU A 121 -19.81 -5.55 0.38
C LEU A 121 -21.01 -4.72 0.85
N LYS A 122 -22.23 -5.18 0.56
CA LYS A 122 -23.46 -4.54 1.04
C LYS A 122 -23.60 -4.71 2.56
N LEU A 123 -22.85 -3.91 3.32
CA LEU A 123 -22.98 -3.70 4.77
C LEU A 123 -24.29 -2.98 5.11
#